data_AF-A0A507SYB5-F1
#
_entry.id   AF-A0A507SYB5-F1
#
_cell.length_a   1.000
_cell.length_b   1.000
_cell.length_c   1.000
_cell.angle_alpha   90.00
_cell.angle_beta   90.00
_cell.angle_gamma   90.00
#
_symmetry.space_group_name_H-M   'P 1'
#
loop_
_entity.id
_entity.type
_entity.pdbx_description
1 polymer ?
#
loop_
_entity_poly.entity_id
_entity_poly.type
_entity_poly.pdbx_seq_one_letter_code
_entity_poly.pdbx_strand_id
1 'polypeptide(L)' 'MQKIVIGNETNINKALKNFELELDECWESGADNIEVYLIHQDSQNMWNSLLKYLQEHSDEFKYEVVKEFEKLLINFVI' A
#
# COMPACT_ATOMS: atom_id res chain seq x y z
N MET A 1 12.40 -4.69 7.16
CA MET A 1 11.53 -3.76 6.42
C MET A 1 10.98 -4.53 5.24
N GLN A 2 9.67 -4.75 5.22
CA GLN A 2 8.98 -5.48 4.13
C GLN A 2 8.75 -4.56 2.94
N LYS A 3 8.54 -5.14 1.75
CA LYS A 3 8.32 -4.38 0.52
C LYS A 3 7.13 -4.95 -0.25
N ILE A 4 6.20 -4.09 -0.63
CA ILE A 4 5.07 -4.40 -1.51
C ILE A 4 5.24 -3.65 -2.83
N VAL A 5 4.97 -4.32 -3.96
CA VAL A 5 5.06 -3.72 -5.30
C VAL A 5 3.73 -3.90 -6.02
N ILE A 6 3.06 -2.79 -6.31
CA ILE A 6 1.78 -2.75 -7.01
C ILE A 6 2.04 -2.34 -8.46
N GLY A 7 1.78 -3.19 -9.44
CA GLY A 7 2.08 -2.83 -10.83
C GLY A 7 1.83 -3.86 -11.93
N ASN A 8 1.52 -5.12 -11.57
CA ASN A 8 1.30 -6.17 -12.56
C ASN A 8 -0.18 -6.35 -12.93
N GLU A 9 -1.08 -5.72 -12.19
CA GLU A 9 -2.51 -5.82 -12.35
C GLU A 9 -3.01 -4.76 -13.33
N THR A 10 -3.90 -5.12 -14.25
CA THR A 10 -4.60 -4.15 -15.12
C THR A 10 -5.86 -3.58 -14.45
N ASN A 11 -6.28 -4.16 -13.31
CA ASN A 11 -7.51 -3.83 -12.61
C ASN A 11 -7.18 -3.33 -11.20
N ILE A 12 -7.48 -2.06 -10.94
CA ILE A 12 -7.20 -1.37 -9.67
C ILE A 12 -7.84 -2.09 -8.46
N ASN A 13 -9.07 -2.58 -8.59
CA ASN A 13 -9.74 -3.28 -7.48
C ASN A 13 -9.06 -4.61 -7.14
N LYS A 14 -8.49 -5.29 -8.14
CA LYS A 14 -7.71 -6.50 -7.90
C LYS A 14 -6.36 -6.17 -7.28
N ALA A 15 -5.70 -5.12 -7.77
CA ALA A 15 -4.45 -4.63 -7.22
C ALA A 15 -4.59 -4.25 -5.74
N LEU A 16 -5.67 -3.54 -5.38
CA LEU A 16 -5.94 -3.15 -4.00
C LEU A 16 -6.20 -4.35 -3.08
N LYS A 17 -6.98 -5.34 -3.54
CA LYS A 17 -7.18 -6.58 -2.77
C LYS A 17 -5.91 -7.39 -2.56
N ASN A 18 -5.05 -7.47 -3.57
CA ASN A 18 -3.74 -8.12 -3.43
C ASN A 18 -2.88 -7.36 -2.41
N PHE A 19 -2.90 -6.03 -2.48
CA PHE A 19 -2.21 -5.16 -1.54
C PHE A 19 -2.71 -5.36 -0.09
N GLU A 20 -4.01 -5.44 0.14
CA GLU A 20 -4.60 -5.74 1.45
C GLU A 20 -4.10 -7.08 2.00
N LEU A 21 -4.11 -8.13 1.18
CA LEU A 21 -3.59 -9.45 1.58
C LEU A 21 -2.10 -9.41 1.91
N GLU A 22 -1.29 -8.68 1.13
CA GLU A 22 0.14 -8.53 1.41
C GLU A 22 0.40 -7.72 2.70
N LEU A 23 -0.46 -6.74 3.04
CA LEU A 23 -0.39 -6.04 4.32
C LEU A 23 -0.65 -6.99 5.49
N ASP A 24 -1.70 -7.80 5.40
CA ASP A 24 -2.05 -8.78 6.44
C ASP A 24 -0.91 -9.79 6.66
N GLU A 25 -0.34 -10.32 5.57
CA GLU A 25 0.82 -11.22 5.64
C GLU A 25 2.04 -10.54 6.27
N CYS A 26 2.29 -9.27 5.93
CA CYS A 26 3.37 -8.50 6.54
C CYS A 26 3.15 -8.32 8.05
N TRP A 27 1.93 -8.00 8.46
CA TRP A 27 1.56 -7.85 9.87
C TRP A 27 1.74 -9.16 10.65
N GLU A 28 1.21 -10.27 10.11
CA GLU A 28 1.36 -11.62 10.71
C GLU A 28 2.83 -12.04 10.81
N SER A 29 3.68 -11.58 9.89
CA SER A 29 5.13 -11.81 9.94
C SER A 29 5.87 -10.95 10.99
N GLY A 30 5.17 -10.06 11.70
CA GLY A 30 5.72 -9.14 12.68
C GLY A 30 6.44 -7.94 12.05
N ALA A 31 6.05 -7.52 10.86
CA ALA A 31 6.60 -6.33 10.24
C ALA A 31 5.92 -5.06 10.77
N ASP A 32 6.71 -4.12 11.27
CA ASP A 32 6.18 -2.82 11.74
C ASP A 32 6.12 -1.77 10.63
N ASN A 33 7.00 -1.88 9.62
CA ASN A 33 7.16 -0.89 8.55
C ASN A 33 7.27 -1.58 7.18
N ILE A 34 6.53 -1.03 6.22
CA ILE A 34 6.39 -1.53 4.84
C ILE A 34 6.72 -0.42 3.87
N GLU A 35 7.57 -0.70 2.88
CA GLU A 35 7.71 0.16 1.71
C GLU A 35 6.79 -0.30 0.58
N VAL A 36 5.95 0.59 0.08
CA VAL A 36 5.07 0.32 -1.06
C VAL A 36 5.55 1.07 -2.28
N TYR A 37 5.68 0.35 -3.39
CA TYR A 37 6.09 0.89 -4.69
C TYR A 37 4.96 0.73 -5.70
N LEU A 38 4.59 1.82 -6.36
CA LEU A 38 3.62 1.81 -7.44
C LEU A 38 4.35 1.87 -8.78
N ILE A 39 4.15 0.83 -9.59
CA ILE A 39 4.67 0.67 -10.94
C ILE A 39 3.48 0.31 -11.85
N HIS A 40 2.41 1.10 -11.79
CA HIS A 40 1.16 0.84 -12.52
C HIS A 40 1.03 1.79 -13.71
N GLN A 41 0.40 1.36 -14.82
CA GLN A 41 0.22 2.24 -15.99
C GLN A 41 -0.75 3.40 -15.71
N ASP A 42 -1.68 3.19 -14.78
CA ASP A 42 -2.58 4.21 -14.23
C ASP A 42 -2.21 4.49 -12.76
N SER A 43 -0.98 4.96 -12.55
CA SER A 43 -0.47 5.24 -11.20
C SER A 43 -1.34 6.24 -10.44
N GLN A 44 -2.00 7.19 -11.12
CA GLN A 44 -2.78 8.22 -10.46
C GLN A 44 -4.06 7.67 -9.82
N ASN A 45 -4.85 6.87 -10.55
CA ASN A 45 -6.06 6.30 -9.97
C ASN A 45 -5.73 5.26 -8.90
N MET A 46 -4.70 4.42 -9.13
CA MET A 46 -4.23 3.47 -8.12
C MET A 46 -3.76 4.19 -6.85
N TRP A 47 -3.00 5.27 -6.98
CA TRP A 47 -2.53 6.09 -5.87
C TRP A 47 -3.69 6.67 -5.06
N ASN A 48 -4.69 7.26 -5.73
CA ASN A 48 -5.86 7.81 -5.06
C ASN A 48 -6.66 6.74 -4.31
N SER A 49 -6.85 5.56 -4.92
CA SER A 49 -7.51 4.42 -4.28
C SER A 49 -6.73 3.92 -3.06
N LEU A 50 -5.41 3.83 -3.17
CA LEU A 50 -4.53 3.40 -2.10
C LEU A 50 -4.53 4.38 -0.93
N LEU A 51 -4.37 5.68 -1.20
CA LEU A 51 -4.44 6.71 -0.16
C LEU A 51 -5.79 6.74 0.53
N LYS A 52 -6.88 6.57 -0.24
CA LYS A 52 -8.23 6.49 0.32
C LYS A 52 -8.35 5.30 1.27
N TYR A 53 -7.89 4.11 0.86
CA TYR A 53 -7.87 2.92 1.72
C TYR A 53 -7.09 3.20 3.02
N LEU A 54 -5.87 3.73 2.94
CA LEU A 54 -5.06 4.03 4.12
C LEU A 54 -5.66 5.10 5.03
N GLN A 55 -6.45 6.03 4.49
CA GLN A 55 -7.19 7.01 5.26
C GLN A 55 -8.41 6.40 5.95
N GLU A 56 -9.13 5.50 5.28
CA GLU A 56 -10.27 4.77 5.83
C GLU A 56 -9.85 3.85 6.99
N HIS A 57 -8.62 3.32 6.95
CA HIS A 57 -8.01 2.47 7.98
C HIS A 57 -6.92 3.19 8.80
N SER A 58 -7.09 4.49 9.07
CA SER A 58 -6.09 5.32 9.77
C SER A 58 -5.87 4.96 11.25
N ASP A 59 -6.76 4.15 11.82
CA ASP A 59 -6.63 3.54 13.15
C ASP A 59 -5.67 2.35 13.15
N GLU A 60 -5.51 1.67 12.00
CA GLU A 60 -4.61 0.52 11.81
C GLU A 60 -3.28 0.91 11.18
N PHE A 61 -3.27 1.95 10.34
CA PHE A 61 -2.10 2.34 9.54
C PHE A 61 -1.77 3.83 9.64
N LYS A 62 -0.47 4.13 9.65
CA LYS A 62 0.07 5.45 9.31
C LYS A 62 0.86 5.34 8.04
N TYR A 63 0.82 6.38 7.20
CA TYR A 63 1.63 6.41 6.00
C TYR A 63 2.37 7.72 5.80
N GLU A 64 3.48 7.64 5.09
CA GLU A 64 4.28 8.77 4.63
C GLU A 64 4.49 8.67 3.11
N VAL A 65 4.20 9.76 2.41
CA VAL A 65 4.46 9.87 0.98
C VAL A 65 5.93 10.19 0.77
N VAL A 66 6.70 9.22 0.27
CA VAL A 66 8.12 9.40 -0.05
C VAL A 66 8.30 10.00 -1.46
N LYS A 67 7.50 9.52 -2.42
CA LYS A 67 7.46 10.02 -3.78
C LYS A 67 6.06 9.86 -4.34
N GLU A 68 5.43 10.98 -4.66
CA GLU A 68 4.06 11.00 -5.18
C GLU A 68 3.90 10.08 -6.41
N PHE A 69 2.82 9.32 -6.45
CA PHE A 69 2.48 8.33 -7.48
C PHE A 69 3.43 7.13 -7.62
N GLU A 70 4.47 7.03 -6.78
CA GLU A 70 5.50 6.01 -6.93
C GLU A 70 5.84 5.27 -5.63
N LYS A 71 5.92 5.97 -4.50
CA LYS A 71 6.44 5.38 -3.25
C LYS A 71 5.81 5.98 -2.00
N LEU A 72 5.46 5.09 -1.08
CA LEU A 72 5.03 5.42 0.28
C LEU A 72 5.57 4.43 1.30
N LEU A 73 5.67 4.89 2.53
CA LEU A 73 5.96 4.07 3.71
C LEU A 73 4.68 3.88 4.49
N ILE A 74 4.42 2.67 4.95
CA ILE A 74 3.31 2.33 5.83
C ILE A 74 3.88 1.79 7.12
N ASN A 75 3.37 2.27 8.24
CA ASN A 75 3.68 1.79 9.57
C ASN A 75 2.39 1.31 10.22
N PHE A 76 2.41 0.13 10.83
CA PHE A 76 1.28 -0.36 11.60
C PHE A 76 1.14 0.42 12.90
N VAL A 77 -0.08 0.77 13.24
CA VAL A 77 -0.43 1.38 14.52
C VAL A 77 -0.75 0.23 15.48
N ILE A 78 0.18 -0.05 16.39
CA ILE A 78 0.08 -1.09 17.42
C ILE A 78 -0.29 -0.45 18.76
#